data_AF-A1BGU8-F1
#
_entry.id   AF-A1BGU8-F1
#
_cell.length_a   1.000
_cell.length_b   1.000
_cell.length_c   1.000
_cell.angle_alpha   90.00
_cell.angle_beta   90.00
_cell.angle_gamma   90.00
#
_symmetry.space_group_name_H-M   'P 1'
#
loop_
_entity.id
_entity.type
_entity.pdbx_description
1 polymer ?
#
loop_
_entity_poly.entity_id
_entity_poly.type
_entity_poly.pdbx_seq_one_letter_code
_entity_poly.pdbx_strand_id
1 'polypeptide(L)'
;MDIDVNKYREAHILSNPDIDFEVSYNFFYDETGNIRKYHVREDGFNVSSNLSFVLGGIVFDGPPQDLTVLFNELRLDPSMKELKFGYVAKGDFLSCLKSERLLVFFRYLLDNNIYIHYSVVNVLYYSLVDIVDSAISIFPEGSKLGPQIINNLKNVLYVLAKREIDAIASLFYRHKYPNISSNSVISFIDDLYFLFDKYAEDEDYSFWIKFLKDLLDNCKKKQVLTLLEDEVDHVMVGDFLQFYIKPIYLFKNSTHVFDEESEIMSKVSDHIFMDNNNQLDILSFQNSSSNPYIQMSDILVGFIGRFSDYIINSSLTDISRDLSKMTTRQHECLDCYLALINKSHDKNKAFLHEVNAITEHDKRVFILNTKGYL
;
A
#
# COMPACT_ATOMS: atom_id res chain seq x y z
N MET A 1 -25.01 -4.69 -3.78
CA MET A 1 -25.06 -3.66 -2.73
C MET A 1 -24.77 -2.33 -3.38
N ASP A 2 -25.65 -1.36 -3.21
CA ASP A 2 -25.50 -0.05 -3.84
C ASP A 2 -24.48 0.78 -3.06
N ILE A 3 -23.44 1.26 -3.73
CA ILE A 3 -22.44 2.17 -3.19
C ILE A 3 -22.79 3.57 -3.69
N ASP A 4 -23.37 4.40 -2.82
CA ASP A 4 -23.48 5.84 -3.07
C ASP A 4 -22.10 6.49 -2.94
N VAL A 5 -21.46 6.76 -4.09
CA VAL A 5 -20.08 7.24 -4.13
C VAL A 5 -19.91 8.55 -3.37
N ASN A 6 -20.94 9.40 -3.31
CA ASN A 6 -20.83 10.71 -2.68
C ASN A 6 -20.64 10.60 -1.16
N LYS A 7 -21.25 9.59 -0.51
CA LYS A 7 -21.08 9.34 0.93
C LYS A 7 -19.64 8.98 1.29
N TYR A 8 -18.96 8.24 0.43
CA TYR A 8 -17.57 7.86 0.64
C TYR A 8 -16.61 9.01 0.28
N ARG A 9 -16.97 9.86 -0.67
CA ARG A 9 -16.14 10.99 -1.13
C ARG A 9 -16.08 12.15 -0.15
N GLU A 10 -17.17 12.45 0.57
CA GLU A 10 -17.29 13.67 1.38
C GLU A 10 -16.11 13.87 2.34
N ALA A 11 -15.80 12.85 3.15
CA ALA A 11 -14.68 12.91 4.09
C ALA A 11 -13.32 13.08 3.38
N HIS A 12 -13.14 12.46 2.22
CA HIS A 12 -11.91 12.57 1.43
C HIS A 12 -11.72 13.97 0.82
N ILE A 13 -12.80 14.57 0.29
CA ILE A 13 -12.78 15.93 -0.26
C ILE A 13 -12.49 16.94 0.86
N LEU A 14 -13.20 16.83 2.00
CA LEU A 14 -12.98 17.72 3.15
C LEU A 14 -11.56 17.64 3.70
N SER A 15 -10.97 16.45 3.71
CA SER A 15 -9.60 16.25 4.19
C SER A 15 -8.53 16.67 3.18
N ASN A 16 -8.89 16.89 1.91
CA ASN A 16 -7.96 17.19 0.82
C ASN A 16 -8.52 18.30 -0.09
N PRO A 17 -8.70 19.53 0.43
CA PRO A 17 -9.36 20.61 -0.31
C PRO A 17 -8.59 21.07 -1.56
N ASP A 18 -7.30 20.77 -1.65
CA ASP A 18 -6.44 21.13 -2.79
C ASP A 18 -6.46 20.09 -3.92
N ILE A 19 -7.17 18.97 -3.76
CA ILE A 19 -7.24 17.89 -4.76
C ILE A 19 -8.55 18.02 -5.54
N ASP A 20 -8.43 18.11 -6.87
CA ASP A 20 -9.59 18.06 -7.76
C ASP A 20 -9.97 16.61 -8.07
N PHE A 21 -11.06 16.15 -7.47
CA PHE A 21 -11.66 14.83 -7.69
C PHE A 21 -12.72 14.83 -8.80
N GLU A 22 -13.05 15.97 -9.39
CA GLU A 22 -14.06 16.09 -10.45
C GLU A 22 -13.46 15.96 -11.86
N VAL A 23 -12.13 16.03 -11.99
CA VAL A 23 -11.43 15.80 -13.27
C VAL A 23 -11.67 14.36 -13.77
N SER A 24 -11.82 14.24 -15.08
CA SER A 24 -11.95 12.96 -15.77
C SER A 24 -10.60 12.49 -16.30
N TYR A 25 -10.20 11.30 -15.87
CA TYR A 25 -8.98 10.60 -16.26
C TYR A 25 -9.30 9.22 -16.85
N ASN A 26 -8.31 8.58 -17.46
CA ASN A 26 -8.37 7.17 -17.86
C ASN A 26 -7.31 6.38 -17.09
N PHE A 27 -7.75 5.59 -16.11
CA PHE A 27 -6.88 4.81 -15.24
C PHE A 27 -6.78 3.36 -15.71
N PHE A 28 -5.56 2.83 -15.70
CA PHE A 28 -5.27 1.43 -15.99
C PHE A 28 -4.58 0.79 -14.79
N TYR A 29 -4.96 -0.44 -14.45
CA TYR A 29 -4.54 -1.10 -13.22
C TYR A 29 -3.96 -2.50 -13.48
N ASP A 30 -2.95 -2.84 -12.67
CA ASP A 30 -2.50 -4.19 -12.38
C ASP A 30 -2.10 -4.26 -10.89
N GLU A 31 -1.82 -5.44 -10.35
CA GLU A 31 -1.43 -5.65 -8.97
C GLU A 31 -0.19 -6.54 -8.78
N THR A 32 0.44 -6.44 -7.62
CA THR A 32 1.53 -7.34 -7.25
C THR A 32 1.04 -8.62 -6.60
N GLY A 33 1.55 -9.76 -7.09
CA GLY A 33 1.73 -10.99 -6.30
C GLY A 33 0.46 -11.68 -5.80
N ASN A 34 -0.73 -11.19 -6.16
CA ASN A 34 -2.04 -11.74 -5.84
C ASN A 34 -2.16 -12.22 -4.39
N ILE A 35 -1.65 -11.44 -3.43
CA ILE A 35 -1.96 -11.67 -2.02
C ILE A 35 -3.45 -11.42 -1.88
N ARG A 36 -4.24 -12.50 -1.88
CA ARG A 36 -5.69 -12.44 -1.68
C ARG A 36 -6.04 -12.27 -0.21
N LYS A 37 -5.23 -12.88 0.67
CA LYS A 37 -5.41 -12.88 2.12
C LYS A 37 -4.07 -12.87 2.83
N TYR A 38 -4.04 -12.24 4.00
CA TYR A 38 -2.94 -12.35 4.95
C TYR A 38 -3.42 -13.08 6.18
N HIS A 39 -2.77 -14.19 6.53
CA HIS A 39 -3.15 -15.00 7.68
C HIS A 39 -1.94 -15.57 8.40
N VAL A 40 -2.12 -15.79 9.70
CA VAL A 40 -1.14 -16.43 10.56
C VAL A 40 -1.40 -17.94 10.62
N ARG A 41 -0.33 -18.72 10.70
CA ARG A 41 -0.29 -20.18 10.83
C ARG A 41 0.54 -20.52 12.06
N GLU A 42 0.53 -21.79 12.44
CA GLU A 42 1.34 -22.29 13.56
C GLU A 42 2.85 -22.06 13.34
N ASP A 43 3.29 -22.06 12.08
CA ASP A 43 4.70 -21.95 11.67
C ASP A 43 5.09 -20.55 11.15
N GLY A 44 4.23 -19.53 11.30
CA GLY A 44 4.50 -18.17 10.86
C GLY A 44 3.37 -17.60 9.99
N PHE A 45 3.71 -16.77 9.00
CA PHE A 45 2.73 -16.16 8.09
C PHE A 45 2.60 -16.95 6.78
N ASN A 46 1.48 -16.75 6.07
CA ASN A 46 1.24 -17.38 4.77
C ASN A 46 2.12 -16.85 3.63
N VAL A 47 2.49 -15.58 3.73
CA VAL A 47 3.41 -14.87 2.84
C VAL A 47 4.44 -14.12 3.69
N SER A 48 5.52 -13.65 3.07
CA SER A 48 6.52 -12.84 3.78
C SER A 48 5.85 -11.65 4.45
N SER A 49 6.18 -11.42 5.72
CA SER A 49 5.73 -10.26 6.52
C SER A 49 6.34 -8.94 6.06
N ASN A 50 7.37 -8.99 5.22
CA ASN A 50 8.04 -7.82 4.67
C ASN A 50 7.54 -7.46 3.26
N LEU A 51 6.40 -8.00 2.84
CA LEU A 51 5.83 -7.79 1.51
C LEU A 51 4.78 -6.66 1.54
N SER A 52 4.72 -5.88 0.46
CA SER A 52 3.66 -4.89 0.24
C SER A 52 2.70 -5.35 -0.85
N PHE A 53 1.40 -5.20 -0.63
CA PHE A 53 0.43 -5.26 -1.72
C PHE A 53 0.44 -3.92 -2.47
N VAL A 54 0.63 -3.95 -3.78
CA VAL A 54 0.59 -2.78 -4.65
C VAL A 54 -0.49 -2.99 -5.69
N LEU A 55 -1.38 -2.01 -5.82
CA LEU A 55 -2.36 -1.89 -6.89
C LEU A 55 -2.12 -0.55 -7.58
N GLY A 56 -2.05 -0.51 -8.90
CA GLY A 56 -1.80 0.75 -9.58
C GLY A 56 -1.47 0.59 -11.04
N GLY A 57 -0.93 1.65 -11.64
CA GLY A 57 -0.58 1.65 -13.04
C GLY A 57 -0.40 3.04 -13.61
N ILE A 58 -0.74 3.17 -14.89
CA ILE A 58 -0.68 4.45 -15.60
C ILE A 58 -2.03 5.14 -15.65
N VAL A 59 -2.00 6.46 -15.73
CA VAL A 59 -3.19 7.30 -15.89
C VAL A 59 -2.96 8.36 -16.96
N PHE A 60 -3.96 8.54 -17.82
CA PHE A 60 -4.00 9.56 -18.86
C PHE A 60 -4.94 10.69 -18.48
N ASP A 61 -4.49 11.92 -18.73
CA ASP A 61 -5.33 13.12 -18.75
C ASP A 61 -5.82 13.34 -20.18
N GLY A 62 -7.07 12.95 -20.42
CA GLY A 62 -7.63 12.82 -21.77
C GLY A 62 -7.46 11.42 -22.37
N PRO A 63 -7.73 11.26 -23.68
CA PRO A 63 -7.75 9.96 -24.34
C PRO A 63 -6.40 9.22 -24.26
N PRO A 64 -6.40 7.89 -24.04
CA PRO A 64 -5.18 7.08 -24.10
C PRO A 64 -4.50 7.20 -25.47
N GLN A 65 -3.17 7.35 -25.45
CA GLN A 65 -2.36 7.51 -26.66
C GLN A 65 -1.82 6.17 -27.19
N ASP A 66 -1.41 6.12 -28.46
CA ASP A 66 -0.77 4.93 -29.04
C ASP A 66 0.60 4.64 -28.40
N LEU A 67 0.78 3.39 -27.96
CA LEU A 67 1.98 2.90 -27.28
C LEU A 67 2.95 2.18 -28.21
N THR A 68 2.65 2.06 -29.51
CA THR A 68 3.48 1.35 -30.49
C THR A 68 4.94 1.79 -30.46
N VAL A 69 5.18 3.10 -30.28
CA VAL A 69 6.55 3.65 -30.18
C VAL A 69 7.29 3.07 -28.97
N LEU A 70 6.67 3.07 -27.78
CA LEU A 70 7.27 2.52 -26.56
C LEU A 70 7.60 1.04 -26.74
N PHE A 71 6.66 0.24 -27.25
CA PHE A 71 6.85 -1.20 -27.43
C PHE A 71 8.02 -1.50 -28.39
N ASN A 72 8.18 -0.69 -29.44
CA ASN A 72 9.33 -0.79 -30.34
C ASN A 72 10.65 -0.42 -29.64
N GLU A 73 10.66 0.64 -28.83
CA GLU A 73 11.84 1.09 -28.08
C GLU A 73 12.29 0.10 -26.99
N LEU A 74 11.35 -0.65 -26.40
CA LEU A 74 11.65 -1.72 -25.45
C LEU A 74 12.37 -2.91 -26.09
N ARG A 75 12.43 -2.99 -27.44
CA ARG A 75 13.11 -4.05 -28.21
C ARG A 75 12.73 -5.45 -27.72
N LEU A 76 11.43 -5.69 -27.69
CA LEU A 76 10.84 -6.96 -27.26
C LEU A 76 10.91 -8.00 -28.38
N ASP A 77 10.80 -9.27 -28.02
CA ASP A 77 10.70 -10.35 -29.00
C ASP A 77 9.37 -10.21 -29.77
N PRO A 78 9.37 -10.17 -31.12
CA PRO A 78 8.14 -10.04 -31.91
C PRO A 78 7.12 -11.17 -31.68
N SER A 79 7.54 -12.31 -31.15
CA SER A 79 6.67 -13.45 -30.81
C SER A 79 5.99 -13.32 -29.45
N MET A 80 6.38 -12.31 -28.66
CA MET A 80 5.80 -12.04 -27.34
C MET A 80 4.34 -11.59 -27.50
N LYS A 81 3.43 -12.37 -26.93
CA LYS A 81 1.99 -12.04 -26.93
C LYS A 81 1.61 -11.03 -25.86
N GLU A 82 2.40 -10.97 -24.79
CA GLU A 82 2.11 -10.14 -23.63
C GLU A 82 3.40 -9.71 -22.95
N LEU A 83 3.54 -8.41 -22.73
CA LEU A 83 4.64 -7.83 -21.99
C LEU A 83 4.34 -7.88 -20.49
N LYS A 84 5.26 -8.50 -19.75
CA LYS A 84 5.30 -8.49 -18.28
C LYS A 84 6.58 -7.84 -17.74
N PHE A 85 6.54 -7.31 -16.52
CA PHE A 85 7.65 -6.67 -15.79
C PHE A 85 8.93 -7.50 -15.85
N GLY A 86 8.82 -8.82 -15.70
CA GLY A 86 9.96 -9.75 -15.73
C GLY A 86 10.76 -9.75 -17.04
N TYR A 87 10.21 -9.23 -18.14
CA TYR A 87 10.94 -9.03 -19.41
C TYR A 87 11.65 -7.67 -19.49
N VAL A 88 11.21 -6.70 -18.68
CA VAL A 88 11.76 -5.35 -18.58
C VAL A 88 12.87 -5.28 -17.55
N ALA A 89 12.68 -5.86 -16.35
CA ALA A 89 13.67 -5.87 -15.29
C ALA A 89 13.57 -7.15 -14.44
N LYS A 90 14.67 -7.52 -13.78
CA LYS A 90 14.76 -8.74 -12.94
C LYS A 90 15.58 -8.47 -11.68
N GLY A 91 15.29 -9.25 -10.64
CA GLY A 91 16.01 -9.21 -9.37
C GLY A 91 15.39 -8.24 -8.37
N ASP A 92 16.20 -7.83 -7.39
CA ASP A 92 15.85 -6.83 -6.39
C ASP A 92 15.79 -5.40 -6.99
N PHE A 93 15.38 -4.43 -6.16
CA PHE A 93 15.30 -3.02 -6.54
C PHE A 93 16.57 -2.49 -7.20
N LEU A 94 17.72 -2.70 -6.56
CA LEU A 94 19.00 -2.19 -7.06
C LEU A 94 19.40 -2.83 -8.39
N SER A 95 19.07 -4.10 -8.60
CA SER A 95 19.28 -4.81 -9.87
C SER A 95 18.34 -4.30 -10.96
N CYS A 96 17.08 -4.03 -10.63
CA CYS A 96 16.11 -3.48 -11.57
C CYS A 96 16.54 -2.12 -12.13
N LEU A 97 17.12 -1.26 -11.29
CA LEU A 97 17.66 0.05 -11.71
C LEU A 97 18.78 -0.03 -12.76
N LYS A 98 19.41 -1.20 -12.96
CA LYS A 98 20.42 -1.39 -14.01
C LYS A 98 19.79 -1.62 -15.40
N SER A 99 18.49 -1.87 -15.48
CA SER A 99 17.82 -2.20 -16.73
C SER A 99 17.71 -0.98 -17.65
N GLU A 100 18.21 -1.13 -18.89
CA GLU A 100 18.02 -0.15 -19.96
C GLU A 100 16.54 -0.04 -20.35
N ARG A 101 15.81 -1.16 -20.43
CA ARG A 101 14.39 -1.17 -20.79
C ARG A 101 13.54 -0.42 -19.77
N LEU A 102 13.87 -0.57 -18.48
CA LEU A 102 13.15 0.13 -17.43
C LEU A 102 13.39 1.64 -17.49
N LEU A 103 14.63 2.06 -17.79
CA LEU A 103 14.95 3.47 -18.01
C LEU A 103 14.20 4.04 -19.22
N VAL A 104 14.14 3.30 -20.34
CA VAL A 104 13.36 3.67 -21.53
C VAL A 104 11.88 3.83 -21.18
N PHE A 105 11.31 2.88 -20.44
CA PHE A 105 9.93 2.95 -19.97
C PHE A 105 9.65 4.22 -19.18
N PHE A 106 10.44 4.53 -18.14
CA PHE A 106 10.20 5.73 -17.33
C PHE A 106 10.38 7.03 -18.11
N ARG A 107 11.38 7.12 -19.00
CA ARG A 107 11.56 8.30 -19.85
C ARG A 107 10.36 8.51 -20.78
N TYR A 108 9.88 7.45 -21.41
CA TYR A 108 8.72 7.54 -22.27
C TYR A 108 7.48 8.08 -21.53
N LEU A 109 7.21 7.62 -20.30
CA LEU A 109 6.11 8.16 -19.49
C LEU A 109 6.29 9.66 -19.19
N LEU A 110 7.51 10.08 -18.85
CA LEU A 110 7.84 11.48 -18.57
C LEU A 110 7.59 12.35 -19.80
N ASP A 111 8.11 11.94 -20.95
CA ASP A 111 8.12 12.73 -22.18
C ASP A 111 6.73 12.84 -22.84
N ASN A 112 5.81 11.92 -22.53
CA ASN A 112 4.49 11.86 -23.18
C ASN A 112 3.30 12.16 -22.27
N ASN A 113 3.46 12.96 -21.21
CA ASN A 113 2.33 13.35 -20.33
C ASN A 113 1.51 12.17 -19.76
N ILE A 114 2.13 11.00 -19.62
CA ILE A 114 1.57 9.88 -18.89
C ILE A 114 1.96 10.02 -17.42
N TYR A 115 0.99 9.83 -16.53
CA TYR A 115 1.19 9.88 -15.09
C TYR A 115 1.10 8.48 -14.50
N ILE A 116 1.57 8.33 -13.27
CA ILE A 116 1.48 7.09 -12.51
C ILE A 116 0.51 7.25 -11.35
N HIS A 117 -0.20 6.19 -11.03
CA HIS A 117 -1.02 6.09 -9.82
C HIS A 117 -0.77 4.75 -9.15
N TYR A 118 -0.88 4.71 -7.83
CA TYR A 118 -0.79 3.47 -7.08
C TYR A 118 -1.31 3.60 -5.64
N SER A 119 -1.63 2.45 -5.06
CA SER A 119 -1.85 2.22 -3.65
C SER A 119 -0.85 1.17 -3.16
N VAL A 120 0.07 1.55 -2.28
CA VAL A 120 0.99 0.62 -1.59
C VAL A 120 0.46 0.33 -0.20
N VAL A 121 0.37 -0.94 0.16
CA VAL A 121 -0.14 -1.41 1.45
C VAL A 121 0.88 -2.35 2.09
N ASN A 122 1.54 -1.89 3.15
CA ASN A 122 2.36 -2.76 3.98
C ASN A 122 1.45 -3.66 4.80
N VAL A 123 1.42 -4.93 4.44
CA VAL A 123 0.38 -5.87 4.89
C VAL A 123 0.51 -6.14 6.39
N LEU A 124 1.75 -6.24 6.90
CA LEU A 124 1.97 -6.36 8.35
C LEU A 124 1.50 -5.10 9.08
N TYR A 125 1.89 -3.91 8.63
CA TYR A 125 1.42 -2.66 9.25
C TYR A 125 -0.11 -2.58 9.25
N TYR A 126 -0.73 -2.79 8.09
CA TYR A 126 -2.18 -2.73 7.93
C TYR A 126 -2.90 -3.72 8.85
N SER A 127 -2.35 -4.91 9.07
CA SER A 127 -2.92 -5.90 9.98
C SER A 127 -2.81 -5.58 11.46
N LEU A 128 -2.02 -4.57 11.85
CA LEU A 128 -1.73 -4.25 13.26
C LEU A 128 -2.46 -3.00 13.76
N VAL A 129 -2.84 -2.08 12.86
CA VAL A 129 -3.35 -0.75 13.27
C VAL A 129 -4.64 -0.84 14.09
N ASP A 130 -5.44 -1.89 13.88
CA ASP A 130 -6.70 -2.13 14.58
C ASP A 130 -6.53 -2.39 16.09
N ILE A 131 -5.35 -2.86 16.53
CA ILE A 131 -5.00 -2.95 17.96
C ILE A 131 -4.98 -1.55 18.58
N VAL A 132 -4.32 -0.59 17.91
CA VAL A 132 -4.20 0.78 18.39
C VAL A 132 -5.53 1.51 18.26
N ASP A 133 -6.23 1.34 17.14
CA ASP A 133 -7.52 2.00 16.89
C ASP A 133 -8.60 1.50 17.87
N SER A 134 -8.60 0.20 18.22
CA SER A 134 -9.44 -0.35 19.29
C SER A 134 -9.13 0.24 20.67
N ALA A 135 -7.85 0.49 20.95
CA ALA A 135 -7.44 1.07 22.23
C ALA A 135 -7.84 2.54 22.34
N ILE A 136 -7.73 3.29 21.25
CA ILE A 136 -8.12 4.70 21.16
C ILE A 136 -9.65 4.85 21.24
N SER A 137 -10.41 4.00 20.54
CA SER A 137 -11.88 4.13 20.44
C SER A 137 -12.58 4.13 21.79
N ILE A 138 -12.02 3.42 22.78
CA ILE A 138 -12.57 3.29 24.12
C ILE A 138 -11.87 4.18 25.17
N PHE A 139 -10.80 4.87 24.78
CA PHE A 139 -10.08 5.78 25.66
C PHE A 139 -10.86 7.09 25.81
N PRO A 140 -11.15 7.57 27.04
CA PRO A 140 -12.01 8.74 27.25
C PRO A 140 -11.56 10.02 26.51
N GLU A 141 -10.26 10.16 26.27
CA GLU A 141 -9.69 11.29 25.53
C GLU A 141 -9.17 10.91 24.15
N GLY A 142 -9.53 9.74 23.64
CA GLY A 142 -9.03 9.20 22.37
C GLY A 142 -9.30 10.13 21.19
N SER A 143 -10.49 10.75 21.16
CA SER A 143 -10.88 11.71 20.11
C SER A 143 -10.08 13.02 20.13
N LYS A 144 -9.36 13.32 21.23
CA LYS A 144 -8.48 14.48 21.34
C LYS A 144 -7.06 14.19 20.84
N LEU A 145 -6.71 12.92 20.60
CA LEU A 145 -5.39 12.55 20.12
C LEU A 145 -5.24 12.99 18.66
N GLY A 146 -4.22 13.80 18.40
CA GLY A 146 -3.90 14.24 17.05
C GLY A 146 -3.29 13.11 16.19
N PRO A 147 -3.38 13.20 14.85
CA PRO A 147 -2.87 12.16 13.94
C PRO A 147 -1.40 11.79 14.18
N GLN A 148 -0.55 12.76 14.55
CA GLN A 148 0.87 12.50 14.85
C GLN A 148 1.05 11.52 16.01
N ILE A 149 0.27 11.64 17.09
CA ILE A 149 0.33 10.74 18.24
C ILE A 149 -0.14 9.34 17.84
N ILE A 150 -1.29 9.27 17.17
CA ILE A 150 -1.88 8.00 16.72
C ILE A 150 -0.92 7.25 15.80
N ASN A 151 -0.32 7.95 14.83
CA ASN A 151 0.61 7.35 13.90
C ASN A 151 1.91 6.88 14.59
N ASN A 152 2.38 7.57 15.64
CA ASN A 152 3.52 7.10 16.42
C ASN A 152 3.21 5.85 17.25
N LEU A 153 2.00 5.74 17.82
CA LEU A 153 1.52 4.53 18.50
C LEU A 153 1.45 3.33 17.55
N LYS A 154 0.89 3.53 16.35
CA LYS A 154 0.87 2.52 15.28
C LYS A 154 2.29 2.15 14.82
N ASN A 155 3.16 3.14 14.70
CA ASN A 155 4.55 2.95 14.29
C ASN A 155 5.35 2.13 15.31
N VAL A 156 5.25 2.43 16.62
CA VAL A 156 5.98 1.65 17.64
C VAL A 156 5.50 0.19 17.67
N LEU A 157 4.19 -0.04 17.58
CA LEU A 157 3.63 -1.39 17.50
C LEU A 157 4.20 -2.16 16.29
N TYR A 158 4.19 -1.53 15.11
CA TYR A 158 4.75 -2.11 13.89
C TYR A 158 6.25 -2.41 13.99
N VAL A 159 7.04 -1.46 14.45
CA VAL A 159 8.50 -1.62 14.55
C VAL A 159 8.85 -2.78 15.49
N LEU A 160 8.19 -2.88 16.64
CA LEU A 160 8.45 -3.95 17.59
C LEU A 160 7.93 -5.30 17.09
N ALA A 161 6.73 -5.34 16.50
CA ALA A 161 6.19 -6.57 15.89
C ALA A 161 7.12 -7.09 14.78
N LYS A 162 7.67 -6.19 13.94
CA LYS A 162 8.61 -6.54 12.89
C LYS A 162 9.95 -7.04 13.43
N ARG A 163 10.47 -6.44 14.51
CA ARG A 163 11.68 -6.93 15.18
C ARG A 163 11.50 -8.33 15.77
N GLU A 164 10.29 -8.62 16.25
CA GLU A 164 9.93 -9.86 16.91
C GLU A 164 9.03 -10.76 16.04
N ILE A 165 9.31 -10.84 14.74
CA ILE A 165 8.36 -11.35 13.76
C ILE A 165 7.88 -12.79 14.02
N ASP A 166 8.77 -13.67 14.49
CA ASP A 166 8.41 -15.06 14.78
C ASP A 166 7.59 -15.17 16.07
N ALA A 167 7.93 -14.35 17.07
CA ALA A 167 7.24 -14.32 18.35
C ALA A 167 5.85 -13.68 18.24
N ILE A 168 5.70 -12.62 17.44
CA ILE A 168 4.39 -12.00 17.19
C ILE A 168 3.49 -12.95 16.38
N ALA A 169 4.03 -13.67 15.38
CA ALA A 169 3.27 -14.68 14.65
C ALA A 169 2.75 -15.77 15.60
N SER A 170 3.63 -16.28 16.47
CA SER A 170 3.27 -17.28 17.48
C SER A 170 2.19 -16.76 18.45
N LEU A 171 2.30 -15.51 18.89
CA LEU A 171 1.31 -14.86 19.75
C LEU A 171 -0.05 -14.75 19.04
N PHE A 172 -0.06 -14.26 17.81
CA PHE A 172 -1.27 -14.12 17.00
C PHE A 172 -1.96 -15.45 16.73
N TYR A 173 -1.20 -16.50 16.44
CA TYR A 173 -1.77 -17.83 16.26
C TYR A 173 -2.45 -18.34 17.54
N ARG A 174 -1.78 -18.23 18.70
CA ARG A 174 -2.33 -18.68 20.00
C ARG A 174 -3.61 -17.95 20.39
N HIS A 175 -3.67 -16.65 20.12
CA HIS A 175 -4.82 -15.81 20.47
C HIS A 175 -5.88 -15.72 19.36
N LYS A 176 -5.73 -16.46 18.26
CA LYS A 176 -6.66 -16.45 17.11
C LYS A 176 -6.81 -15.08 16.44
N TYR A 177 -5.80 -14.24 16.57
CA TYR A 177 -5.79 -12.87 16.04
C TYR A 177 -6.16 -12.86 14.53
N PRO A 178 -7.03 -11.95 14.07
CA PRO A 178 -7.56 -10.79 14.78
C PRO A 178 -8.80 -11.04 15.65
N ASN A 179 -9.31 -12.27 15.76
CA ASN A 179 -10.52 -12.57 16.52
C ASN A 179 -10.26 -12.78 18.03
N ILE A 180 -10.13 -11.68 18.77
CA ILE A 180 -9.86 -11.65 20.21
C ILE A 180 -11.16 -11.59 21.00
N SER A 181 -11.58 -12.73 21.55
CA SER A 181 -12.74 -12.77 22.45
C SER A 181 -12.50 -11.98 23.74
N SER A 182 -13.57 -11.45 24.35
CA SER A 182 -13.52 -10.70 25.62
C SER A 182 -12.76 -11.42 26.74
N ASN A 183 -12.92 -12.75 26.84
CA ASN A 183 -12.22 -13.59 27.82
C ASN A 183 -10.71 -13.72 27.56
N SER A 184 -10.24 -13.41 26.34
CA SER A 184 -8.84 -13.50 25.91
C SER A 184 -8.14 -12.14 25.86
N VAL A 185 -8.86 -11.02 25.95
CA VAL A 185 -8.30 -9.65 25.87
C VAL A 185 -7.16 -9.45 26.88
N ILE A 186 -7.37 -9.86 28.14
CA ILE A 186 -6.36 -9.70 29.19
C ILE A 186 -5.08 -10.47 28.85
N SER A 187 -5.20 -11.76 28.51
CA SER A 187 -4.05 -12.61 28.19
C SER A 187 -3.34 -12.18 26.90
N PHE A 188 -4.09 -11.70 25.90
CA PHE A 188 -3.51 -11.18 24.66
C PHE A 188 -2.65 -9.94 24.91
N ILE A 189 -3.17 -8.99 25.69
CA ILE A 189 -2.44 -7.76 26.03
C ILE A 189 -1.24 -8.06 26.92
N ASP A 190 -1.37 -8.98 27.88
CA ASP A 190 -0.24 -9.38 28.74
C ASP A 190 0.90 -10.04 27.93
N ASP A 191 0.57 -10.90 26.97
CA ASP A 191 1.55 -11.49 26.05
C ASP A 191 2.23 -10.40 25.19
N LEU A 192 1.49 -9.40 24.70
CA LEU A 192 2.07 -8.26 23.97
C LEU A 192 3.02 -7.44 24.87
N TYR A 193 2.64 -7.20 26.12
CA TYR A 193 3.49 -6.46 27.07
C TYR A 193 4.79 -7.20 27.33
N PHE A 194 4.70 -8.51 27.55
CA PHE A 194 5.87 -9.36 27.75
C PHE A 194 6.80 -9.33 26.54
N LEU A 195 6.23 -9.37 25.33
CA LEU A 195 7.01 -9.30 24.10
C LEU A 195 7.80 -7.98 23.98
N PHE A 196 7.19 -6.87 24.40
CA PHE A 196 7.78 -5.54 24.29
C PHE A 196 8.63 -5.10 25.49
N ASP A 197 8.66 -5.90 26.57
CA ASP A 197 9.28 -5.50 27.84
C ASP A 197 10.78 -5.21 27.71
N LYS A 198 11.48 -5.99 26.88
CA LYS A 198 12.91 -5.78 26.60
C LYS A 198 13.25 -4.46 25.89
N TYR A 199 12.24 -3.75 25.38
CA TYR A 199 12.40 -2.44 24.73
C TYR A 199 11.89 -1.29 25.61
N ALA A 200 11.42 -1.55 26.83
CA ALA A 200 10.78 -0.54 27.68
C ALA A 200 11.70 0.64 28.06
N GLU A 201 13.01 0.42 28.04
CA GLU A 201 14.07 1.41 28.33
C GLU A 201 14.82 1.86 27.07
N ASP A 202 14.38 1.46 25.87
CA ASP A 202 14.93 1.95 24.61
C ASP A 202 14.56 3.44 24.45
N GLU A 203 15.55 4.32 24.29
CA GLU A 203 15.33 5.77 24.22
C GLU A 203 14.38 6.17 23.10
N ASP A 204 14.38 5.44 21.97
CA ASP A 204 13.55 5.74 20.80
C ASP A 204 12.08 5.31 20.98
N TYR A 205 11.81 4.32 21.85
CA TYR A 205 10.48 3.69 21.95
C TYR A 205 9.84 3.76 23.33
N SER A 206 10.60 3.98 24.39
CA SER A 206 10.15 3.86 25.79
C SER A 206 8.88 4.66 26.09
N PHE A 207 8.82 5.93 25.64
CA PHE A 207 7.63 6.77 25.79
C PHE A 207 6.41 6.17 25.08
N TRP A 208 6.55 5.79 23.82
CA TRP A 208 5.47 5.26 23.00
C TRP A 208 4.99 3.89 23.46
N ILE A 209 5.89 3.04 23.96
CA ILE A 209 5.55 1.76 24.59
C ILE A 209 4.72 2.01 25.84
N LYS A 210 5.16 2.90 26.74
CA LYS A 210 4.43 3.23 27.97
C LYS A 210 3.04 3.77 27.65
N PHE A 211 2.93 4.67 26.68
CA PHE A 211 1.65 5.22 26.28
C PHE A 211 0.73 4.15 25.64
N LEU A 212 1.26 3.28 24.78
CA LEU A 212 0.48 2.17 24.22
C LEU A 212 -0.03 1.23 25.33
N LYS A 213 0.81 0.92 26.33
CA LYS A 213 0.40 0.14 27.52
C LYS A 213 -0.73 0.85 28.28
N ASP A 214 -0.64 2.15 28.52
CA ASP A 214 -1.71 2.90 29.20
C ASP A 214 -3.06 2.85 28.45
N LEU A 215 -3.02 2.91 27.11
CA LEU A 215 -4.22 2.75 26.29
C LEU A 215 -4.78 1.33 26.38
N LEU A 216 -3.94 0.31 26.22
CA LEU A 216 -4.33 -1.09 26.28
C LEU A 216 -4.82 -1.52 27.68
N ASP A 217 -4.34 -0.90 28.75
CA ASP A 217 -4.86 -1.14 30.11
C ASP A 217 -6.34 -0.75 30.25
N ASN A 218 -6.82 0.22 29.46
CA ASN A 218 -8.26 0.51 29.39
C ASN A 218 -9.03 -0.62 28.69
N CYS A 219 -8.45 -1.23 27.66
CA CYS A 219 -9.00 -2.43 27.01
C CYS A 219 -9.06 -3.60 27.99
N LYS A 220 -8.01 -3.83 28.80
CA LYS A 220 -8.02 -4.88 29.84
C LYS A 220 -9.14 -4.67 30.87
N LYS A 221 -9.32 -3.43 31.35
CA LYS A 221 -10.37 -3.09 32.33
C LYS A 221 -11.78 -3.32 31.78
N LYS A 222 -11.99 -2.99 30.51
CA LYS A 222 -13.28 -3.13 29.83
C LYS A 222 -13.47 -4.50 29.16
N GLN A 223 -12.40 -5.29 29.05
CA GLN A 223 -12.32 -6.57 28.34
C GLN A 223 -12.86 -6.47 26.90
N VAL A 224 -12.44 -5.42 26.19
CA VAL A 224 -12.94 -5.12 24.83
C VAL A 224 -11.80 -4.65 23.93
N LEU A 225 -11.81 -5.13 22.68
CA LEU A 225 -11.00 -4.62 21.58
C LEU A 225 -11.93 -4.50 20.35
N THR A 226 -12.55 -3.34 20.16
CA THR A 226 -13.74 -3.16 19.32
C THR A 226 -13.59 -3.54 17.85
N LEU A 227 -12.38 -3.50 17.29
CA LEU A 227 -12.09 -3.84 15.89
C LEU A 227 -11.51 -5.25 15.74
N LEU A 228 -11.42 -5.99 16.84
CA LEU A 228 -10.80 -7.30 16.94
C LEU A 228 -11.77 -8.33 17.55
N GLU A 229 -13.07 -8.06 17.45
CA GLU A 229 -14.15 -8.92 17.94
C GLU A 229 -15.00 -9.39 16.76
N ASP A 230 -15.51 -10.63 16.82
CA ASP A 230 -16.32 -11.25 15.77
C ASP A 230 -15.64 -11.33 14.39
N GLU A 231 -14.31 -11.37 14.39
CA GLU A 231 -13.48 -11.55 13.20
C GLU A 231 -13.28 -13.03 12.84
N VAL A 232 -12.67 -13.30 11.69
CA VAL A 232 -12.32 -14.68 11.30
C VAL A 232 -10.99 -15.07 11.95
N ASP A 233 -10.99 -16.15 12.74
CA ASP A 233 -9.79 -16.72 13.36
C ASP A 233 -8.62 -16.77 12.36
N HIS A 234 -7.47 -16.22 12.78
CA HIS A 234 -6.19 -16.25 12.06
C HIS A 234 -6.13 -15.46 10.74
N VAL A 235 -7.24 -14.90 10.25
CA VAL A 235 -7.28 -14.13 9.00
C VAL A 235 -7.12 -12.65 9.30
N MET A 236 -5.88 -12.19 9.24
CA MET A 236 -5.46 -10.83 9.59
C MET A 236 -5.85 -9.78 8.54
N VAL A 237 -5.88 -10.17 7.26
CA VAL A 237 -6.43 -9.34 6.18
C VAL A 237 -7.28 -10.26 5.31
N GLY A 238 -8.59 -10.04 5.33
CA GLY A 238 -9.58 -10.86 4.61
C GLY A 238 -9.58 -10.67 3.11
N ASP A 239 -9.36 -9.43 2.65
CA ASP A 239 -9.04 -9.05 1.28
C ASP A 239 -8.58 -7.58 1.16
N PHE A 240 -8.37 -7.14 -0.08
CA PHE A 240 -7.88 -5.83 -0.46
C PHE A 240 -8.91 -5.02 -1.25
N LEU A 241 -10.17 -5.44 -1.29
CA LEU A 241 -11.23 -4.87 -2.15
C LEU A 241 -11.39 -3.35 -1.96
N GLN A 242 -11.22 -2.86 -0.73
CA GLN A 242 -11.25 -1.44 -0.38
C GLN A 242 -10.25 -0.61 -1.19
N PHE A 243 -9.09 -1.17 -1.54
CA PHE A 243 -8.07 -0.48 -2.34
C PHE A 243 -8.42 -0.42 -3.83
N TYR A 244 -9.19 -1.40 -4.33
CA TYR A 244 -9.76 -1.38 -5.68
C TYR A 244 -10.92 -0.39 -5.81
N ILE A 245 -11.81 -0.38 -4.82
CA ILE A 245 -13.02 0.46 -4.82
C ILE A 245 -12.71 1.94 -4.58
N LYS A 246 -11.69 2.24 -3.77
CA LYS A 246 -11.31 3.61 -3.42
C LYS A 246 -11.11 4.56 -4.60
N PRO A 247 -10.23 4.28 -5.58
CA PRO A 247 -10.03 5.17 -6.71
C PRO A 247 -11.30 5.34 -7.55
N ILE A 248 -12.14 4.31 -7.65
CA ILE A 248 -13.39 4.32 -8.43
C ILE A 248 -14.37 5.35 -7.87
N TYR A 249 -14.64 5.33 -6.55
CA TYR A 249 -15.53 6.34 -5.98
C TYR A 249 -14.88 7.73 -5.90
N LEU A 250 -13.56 7.83 -5.68
CA LEU A 250 -12.89 9.14 -5.62
C LEU A 250 -13.00 9.86 -6.95
N PHE A 251 -12.66 9.17 -8.04
CA PHE A 251 -12.64 9.70 -9.39
C PHE A 251 -13.88 9.26 -10.19
N LYS A 252 -15.08 9.51 -9.65
CA LYS A 252 -16.36 9.06 -10.23
C LYS A 252 -16.62 9.49 -11.69
N ASN A 253 -15.91 10.51 -12.20
CA ASN A 253 -16.01 11.01 -13.57
C ASN A 253 -14.96 10.41 -14.52
N SER A 254 -14.10 9.51 -14.03
CA SER A 254 -13.02 8.87 -14.77
C SER A 254 -13.40 7.48 -15.26
N THR A 255 -12.60 6.90 -16.16
CA THR A 255 -12.70 5.48 -16.51
C THR A 255 -11.65 4.67 -15.75
N HIS A 256 -12.00 3.46 -15.35
CA HIS A 256 -11.15 2.54 -14.61
C HIS A 256 -11.11 1.18 -15.33
N VAL A 257 -9.91 0.78 -15.76
CA VAL A 257 -9.69 -0.46 -16.52
C VAL A 257 -8.68 -1.34 -15.78
N PHE A 258 -9.17 -2.44 -15.20
CA PHE A 258 -8.35 -3.40 -14.44
C PHE A 258 -7.97 -4.61 -15.28
N ASP A 259 -6.84 -5.27 -14.96
CA ASP A 259 -6.59 -6.64 -15.44
C ASP A 259 -7.64 -7.60 -14.90
N GLU A 260 -7.86 -8.69 -15.64
CA GLU A 260 -8.81 -9.73 -15.27
C GLU A 260 -8.30 -10.55 -14.07
N GLU A 261 -8.83 -10.28 -12.88
CA GLU A 261 -8.64 -11.10 -11.68
C GLU A 261 -10.00 -11.61 -11.18
N SER A 262 -10.22 -12.93 -11.25
CA SER A 262 -11.56 -13.52 -11.10
C SER A 262 -12.18 -13.36 -9.71
N GLU A 263 -11.37 -13.30 -8.65
CA GLU A 263 -11.86 -13.12 -7.27
C GLU A 263 -12.27 -11.67 -7.05
N ILE A 264 -11.46 -10.71 -7.50
CA ILE A 264 -11.77 -9.28 -7.45
C ILE A 264 -12.97 -8.97 -8.33
N MET A 265 -13.02 -9.47 -9.56
CA MET A 265 -14.18 -9.31 -10.45
C MET A 265 -15.47 -9.79 -9.78
N SER A 266 -15.45 -10.97 -9.13
CA SER A 266 -16.62 -11.48 -8.41
C SER A 266 -17.01 -10.53 -7.28
N LYS A 267 -16.07 -10.10 -6.44
CA LYS A 267 -16.37 -9.22 -5.30
C LYS A 267 -16.85 -7.84 -5.75
N VAL A 268 -16.23 -7.26 -6.77
CA VAL A 268 -16.63 -5.96 -7.31
C VAL A 268 -18.01 -6.05 -7.99
N SER A 269 -18.35 -7.18 -8.61
CA SER A 269 -19.68 -7.39 -9.21
C SER A 269 -20.83 -7.39 -8.20
N ASP A 270 -20.54 -7.62 -6.92
CA ASP A 270 -21.52 -7.50 -5.83
C ASP A 270 -21.84 -6.03 -5.52
N HIS A 271 -21.16 -5.06 -6.14
CA HIS A 271 -21.33 -3.63 -5.93
C HIS A 271 -21.86 -2.91 -7.17
N ILE A 272 -22.82 -2.00 -6.96
CA ILE A 272 -23.30 -1.09 -8.00
C ILE A 272 -22.91 0.32 -7.57
N PHE A 273 -22.07 0.98 -8.38
CA PHE A 273 -21.62 2.35 -8.09
C PHE A 273 -22.70 3.35 -8.53
N MET A 274 -23.17 4.16 -7.58
CA MET A 274 -24.25 5.11 -7.77
C MET A 274 -23.77 6.52 -7.46
N ASP A 275 -24.00 7.47 -8.38
CA ASP A 275 -23.94 8.90 -8.11
C ASP A 275 -25.37 9.42 -7.90
N ASN A 276 -25.75 9.57 -6.63
CA ASN A 276 -27.14 9.79 -6.22
C ASN A 276 -28.03 8.63 -6.74
N ASN A 277 -28.90 8.91 -7.71
CA ASN A 277 -29.81 7.91 -8.31
C ASN A 277 -29.32 7.38 -9.66
N ASN A 278 -28.13 7.80 -10.12
CA ASN A 278 -27.60 7.39 -11.42
C ASN A 278 -26.53 6.31 -11.23
N GLN A 279 -26.69 5.17 -11.90
CA GLN A 279 -25.65 4.16 -11.95
C GLN A 279 -24.48 4.66 -12.81
N LEU A 280 -23.26 4.47 -12.30
CA LEU A 280 -22.02 4.78 -13.00
C LEU A 280 -21.56 3.58 -13.81
N ASP A 281 -21.28 3.82 -15.10
CA ASP A 281 -20.66 2.84 -16.00
C ASP A 281 -19.22 3.27 -16.30
N ILE A 282 -18.37 3.18 -15.27
CA ILE A 282 -17.01 3.73 -15.26
C ILE A 282 -15.92 2.69 -15.04
N LEU A 283 -16.31 1.43 -14.83
CA LEU A 283 -15.43 0.33 -14.48
C LEU A 283 -15.48 -0.75 -15.56
N SER A 284 -14.31 -1.24 -15.99
CA SER A 284 -14.20 -2.42 -16.83
C SER A 284 -13.00 -3.29 -16.43
N PHE A 285 -13.10 -4.58 -16.76
CA PHE A 285 -12.01 -5.55 -16.66
C PHE A 285 -11.64 -6.02 -18.05
N GLN A 286 -10.36 -6.10 -18.36
CA GLN A 286 -9.87 -6.46 -19.69
C GLN A 286 -8.65 -7.37 -19.61
N ASN A 287 -8.52 -8.28 -20.56
CA ASN A 287 -7.40 -9.20 -20.62
C ASN A 287 -6.09 -8.46 -20.93
N SER A 288 -5.10 -8.58 -20.04
CA SER A 288 -3.77 -7.99 -20.23
C SER A 288 -3.08 -8.39 -21.55
N SER A 289 -3.31 -9.58 -22.10
CA SER A 289 -2.70 -9.99 -23.37
C SER A 289 -3.16 -9.19 -24.59
N SER A 290 -4.31 -8.53 -24.52
CA SER A 290 -4.86 -7.69 -25.59
C SER A 290 -4.89 -6.19 -25.25
N ASN A 291 -4.51 -5.80 -24.04
CA ASN A 291 -4.51 -4.42 -23.58
C ASN A 291 -3.09 -3.94 -23.22
N PRO A 292 -2.44 -3.10 -24.06
CA PRO A 292 -1.07 -2.64 -23.81
C PRO A 292 -0.95 -1.70 -22.61
N TYR A 293 -2.02 -1.03 -22.19
CA TYR A 293 -2.02 -0.13 -21.04
C TYR A 293 -1.94 -0.90 -19.73
N ILE A 294 -2.63 -2.05 -19.64
CA ILE A 294 -2.52 -2.96 -18.49
C ILE A 294 -1.11 -3.55 -18.43
N GLN A 295 -0.51 -3.92 -19.57
CA GLN A 295 0.89 -4.38 -19.60
C GLN A 295 1.89 -3.33 -19.10
N MET A 296 1.62 -2.03 -19.32
CA MET A 296 2.41 -0.96 -18.72
C MET A 296 2.18 -0.82 -17.22
N SER A 297 0.94 -1.03 -16.77
CA SER A 297 0.62 -1.09 -15.34
C SER A 297 1.39 -2.22 -14.65
N ASP A 298 1.49 -3.42 -15.25
CA ASP A 298 2.30 -4.54 -14.73
C ASP A 298 3.77 -4.14 -14.50
N ILE A 299 4.39 -3.48 -15.49
CA ILE A 299 5.78 -3.01 -15.38
C ILE A 299 5.94 -2.06 -14.20
N LEU A 300 5.00 -1.12 -14.06
CA LEU A 300 5.04 -0.12 -13.00
C LEU A 300 4.84 -0.76 -11.63
N VAL A 301 3.77 -1.52 -11.42
CA VAL A 301 3.47 -2.11 -10.10
C VAL A 301 4.49 -3.16 -9.71
N GLY A 302 5.02 -3.91 -10.68
CA GLY A 302 6.14 -4.82 -10.47
C GLY A 302 7.39 -4.10 -9.95
N PHE A 303 7.72 -2.94 -10.51
CA PHE A 303 8.83 -2.11 -10.01
C PHE A 303 8.54 -1.48 -8.64
N ILE A 304 7.34 -0.91 -8.44
CA ILE A 304 6.93 -0.30 -7.16
C ILE A 304 6.95 -1.34 -6.04
N GLY A 305 6.55 -2.58 -6.33
CA GLY A 305 6.67 -3.71 -5.40
C GLY A 305 8.11 -3.92 -4.95
N ARG A 306 9.07 -3.97 -5.90
CA ARG A 306 10.51 -4.10 -5.56
C ARG A 306 11.03 -2.91 -4.76
N PHE A 307 10.60 -1.70 -5.10
CA PHE A 307 10.98 -0.51 -4.33
C PHE A 307 10.43 -0.55 -2.90
N SER A 308 9.16 -0.94 -2.73
CA SER A 308 8.52 -1.08 -1.42
C SER A 308 9.19 -2.16 -0.58
N ASP A 309 9.50 -3.31 -1.17
CA ASP A 309 10.26 -4.39 -0.54
C ASP A 309 11.64 -3.89 -0.08
N TYR A 310 12.32 -3.09 -0.90
CA TYR A 310 13.62 -2.52 -0.55
C TYR A 310 13.54 -1.55 0.64
N ILE A 311 12.53 -0.67 0.67
CA ILE A 311 12.29 0.25 1.79
C ILE A 311 12.09 -0.53 3.09
N ILE A 312 11.21 -1.53 3.06
CA ILE A 312 10.88 -2.35 4.24
C ILE A 312 12.12 -3.07 4.75
N ASN A 313 12.95 -3.63 3.87
CA ASN A 313 14.07 -4.49 4.29
C ASN A 313 15.39 -3.75 4.53
N SER A 314 15.46 -2.44 4.31
CA SER A 314 16.70 -1.66 4.44
C SER A 314 16.66 -0.67 5.61
N SER A 315 17.80 -0.45 6.25
CA SER A 315 17.97 0.68 7.17
C SER A 315 18.30 1.97 6.41
N LEU A 316 18.14 3.15 7.04
CA LEU A 316 18.59 4.41 6.45
C LEU A 316 20.09 4.40 6.10
N THR A 317 20.91 3.74 6.92
CA THR A 317 22.34 3.60 6.68
C THR A 317 22.63 2.73 5.45
N ASP A 318 21.89 1.64 5.27
CA ASP A 318 21.99 0.80 4.08
C ASP A 318 21.57 1.59 2.84
N ILE A 319 20.45 2.31 2.91
CA ILE A 319 19.95 3.14 1.81
C ILE A 319 20.97 4.20 1.40
N SER A 320 21.51 4.95 2.37
CA SER A 320 22.53 5.97 2.11
C SER A 320 23.78 5.37 1.46
N ARG A 321 24.26 4.23 1.97
CA ARG A 321 25.39 3.50 1.41
C ARG A 321 25.12 3.04 -0.02
N ASP A 322 23.95 2.48 -0.28
CA ASP A 322 23.59 1.94 -1.59
C ASP A 322 23.45 3.06 -2.61
N LEU A 323 22.80 4.18 -2.26
CA LEU A 323 22.72 5.38 -3.09
C LEU A 323 24.13 5.89 -3.47
N SER A 324 25.07 5.92 -2.54
CA SER A 324 26.45 6.37 -2.82
C SER A 324 27.23 5.45 -3.77
N LYS A 325 26.81 4.19 -3.89
CA LYS A 325 27.47 3.15 -4.70
C LYS A 325 26.76 2.89 -6.02
N MET A 326 25.64 3.55 -6.28
CA MET A 326 24.90 3.39 -7.52
C MET A 326 25.76 3.81 -8.72
N THR A 327 25.63 3.07 -9.80
CA THR A 327 26.19 3.48 -11.10
C THR A 327 25.41 4.65 -11.66
N THR A 328 26.00 5.40 -12.60
CA THR A 328 25.31 6.46 -13.34
C THR A 328 23.98 5.98 -13.92
N ARG A 329 23.92 4.76 -14.43
CA ARG A 329 22.71 4.17 -15.00
C ARG A 329 21.60 3.95 -13.96
N GLN A 330 21.97 3.48 -12.77
CA GLN A 330 21.01 3.31 -11.69
C GLN A 330 20.49 4.65 -11.17
N HIS A 331 21.35 5.66 -11.07
CA HIS A 331 20.93 7.01 -10.74
C HIS A 331 19.97 7.58 -11.78
N GLU A 332 20.30 7.50 -13.07
CA GLU A 332 19.40 7.97 -14.15
C GLU A 332 18.03 7.28 -14.09
N CYS A 333 18.00 5.97 -13.87
CA CYS A 333 16.76 5.19 -13.80
C CYS A 333 15.92 5.60 -12.58
N LEU A 334 16.57 5.73 -11.42
CA LEU A 334 15.93 6.20 -10.19
C LEU A 334 15.39 7.62 -10.36
N ASP A 335 16.17 8.53 -10.94
CA ASP A 335 15.78 9.92 -11.18
C ASP A 335 14.54 10.02 -12.08
N CYS A 336 14.45 9.19 -13.12
CA CYS A 336 13.25 9.15 -13.97
C CYS A 336 12.02 8.67 -13.20
N TYR A 337 12.16 7.65 -12.34
CA TYR A 337 11.07 7.18 -11.50
C TYR A 337 10.63 8.22 -10.45
N LEU A 338 11.56 8.86 -9.75
CA LEU A 338 11.24 9.90 -8.77
C LEU A 338 10.62 11.14 -9.45
N ALA A 339 11.08 11.48 -10.65
CA ALA A 339 10.45 12.53 -11.46
C ALA A 339 8.99 12.17 -11.82
N LEU A 340 8.68 10.91 -12.11
CA LEU A 340 7.31 10.46 -12.37
C LEU A 340 6.42 10.56 -11.13
N ILE A 341 6.96 10.20 -9.95
CA ILE A 341 6.26 10.42 -8.67
C ILE A 341 5.91 11.90 -8.53
N ASN A 342 6.89 12.80 -8.67
CA ASN A 342 6.65 14.24 -8.54
C ASN A 342 5.64 14.76 -9.56
N LYS A 343 5.85 14.44 -10.84
CA LYS A 343 4.95 14.83 -11.94
C LYS A 343 3.51 14.39 -11.67
N SER A 344 3.31 13.20 -11.12
CA SER A 344 1.98 12.63 -10.84
C SER A 344 1.36 13.21 -9.58
N HIS A 345 2.16 13.43 -8.54
CA HIS A 345 1.73 14.13 -7.32
C HIS A 345 1.29 15.56 -7.62
N ASP A 346 2.08 16.30 -8.41
CA ASP A 346 1.79 17.68 -8.81
C ASP A 346 0.54 17.76 -9.70
N LYS A 347 0.29 16.71 -10.49
CA LYS A 347 -0.95 16.60 -11.28
C LYS A 347 -2.16 16.36 -10.38
N ASN A 348 -2.09 15.36 -9.51
CA ASN A 348 -3.14 15.06 -8.55
C ASN A 348 -2.57 14.19 -7.41
N LYS A 349 -2.54 14.73 -6.17
CA LYS A 349 -1.94 14.04 -5.02
C LYS A 349 -2.63 12.70 -4.70
N ALA A 350 -3.91 12.53 -5.06
CA ALA A 350 -4.65 11.31 -4.81
C ALA A 350 -4.27 10.16 -5.77
N PHE A 351 -3.42 10.40 -6.77
CA PHE A 351 -2.81 9.33 -7.55
C PHE A 351 -1.88 8.47 -6.70
N LEU A 352 -1.29 9.01 -5.64
CA LEU A 352 -0.31 8.31 -4.82
C LEU A 352 -0.90 8.04 -3.43
N HIS A 353 -1.13 6.77 -3.13
CA HIS A 353 -1.68 6.32 -1.87
C HIS A 353 -0.75 5.32 -1.18
N GLU A 354 -0.58 5.48 0.13
CA GLU A 354 0.24 4.57 0.94
C GLU A 354 -0.40 4.27 2.29
N VAL A 355 -0.33 3.01 2.69
CA VAL A 355 -0.65 2.52 4.02
C VAL A 355 0.62 1.91 4.60
N ASN A 356 1.38 2.75 5.29
CA ASN A 356 2.71 2.45 5.81
C ASN A 356 2.91 3.03 7.21
N ALA A 357 3.81 2.40 7.98
CA ALA A 357 4.33 2.99 9.21
C ALA A 357 5.19 4.22 8.90
N ILE A 358 5.22 5.19 9.82
CA ILE A 358 6.03 6.42 9.67
C ILE A 358 7.49 6.08 9.35
N THR A 359 8.08 5.09 10.04
CA THR A 359 9.48 4.70 9.83
C THR A 359 9.79 4.27 8.38
N GLU A 360 8.82 3.65 7.69
CA GLU A 360 8.99 3.23 6.29
C GLU A 360 8.76 4.40 5.33
N HIS A 361 7.80 5.29 5.66
CA HIS A 361 7.59 6.54 4.94
C HIS A 361 8.84 7.44 5.00
N ASP A 362 9.47 7.59 6.17
CA ASP A 362 10.66 8.41 6.37
C ASP A 362 11.84 7.93 5.51
N LYS A 363 12.01 6.61 5.33
CA LYS A 363 13.03 6.06 4.42
C LYS A 363 12.78 6.44 2.97
N ARG A 364 11.51 6.44 2.54
CA ARG A 364 11.13 6.86 1.18
C ARG A 364 11.38 8.36 0.99
N VAL A 365 10.93 9.18 1.95
CA VAL A 365 11.17 10.63 1.98
C VAL A 365 12.67 10.95 1.98
N PHE A 366 13.47 10.17 2.69
CA PHE A 366 14.94 10.30 2.66
C PHE A 366 15.51 10.12 1.24
N ILE A 367 15.04 9.13 0.47
CA ILE A 367 15.47 8.91 -0.91
C ILE A 367 15.05 10.09 -1.81
N LEU A 368 13.79 10.53 -1.71
CA LEU A 368 13.25 11.65 -2.48
C LEU A 368 14.06 12.94 -2.21
N ASN A 369 14.23 13.30 -0.94
CA ASN A 369 14.97 14.50 -0.52
C ASN A 369 16.44 14.46 -0.94
N THR A 370 17.12 13.32 -0.75
CA THR A 370 18.53 13.16 -1.14
C THR A 370 18.73 13.40 -2.64
N LYS A 371 17.69 13.18 -3.45
CA LYS A 371 17.71 13.29 -4.90
C LYS A 371 17.06 14.58 -5.43
N GLY A 372 16.53 15.42 -4.55
CA GLY A 372 15.90 16.71 -4.91
C GLY A 372 14.47 16.59 -5.45
N TYR A 373 13.74 15.56 -5.03
CA TYR A 373 12.32 15.32 -5.35
C TYR A 373 11.43 15.61 -4.12
N LEU A 374 10.10 15.52 -4.28
CA LEU A 374 9.09 16.12 -3.36
C LEU A 374 9.19 15.64 -1.91
#